data_AF-A0A0M3JDA1-F1
#
_entry.id   AF-A0A0M3JDA1-F1
#
_cell.length_a   1.000
_cell.length_b   1.000
_cell.length_c   1.000
_cell.angle_alpha   90.00
_cell.angle_beta   90.00
_cell.angle_gamma   90.00
#
_symmetry.space_group_name_H-M   'P 1'
#
loop_
_entity.id
_entity.type
_entity.pdbx_description
1 polymer ?
#
loop_
_entity_poly.entity_id
_entity_poly.type
_entity_poly.pdbx_seq_one_letter_code
_entity_poly.pdbx_strand_id
1 'polypeptide(L)'
;LSAISLLLSTSSSAQQQLFHNKGFLIISKVLLEANAKHLRDSVLDELFGMAKFLLSCPAGFPLLKQLFDHILFNPQLWIRAPSEIQIRLYQYLVNDFLSNTNFLAVVRRSSTVVELLNAIKYYYWVVLPRAPSTYTVKHLENRPERLIAFVR
;
A
#
# COMPACT_ATOMS: atom_id res chain seq x y z
N LEU A 1 -4.89 -13.96 5.33
CA LEU A 1 -4.25 -13.60 4.04
C LEU A 1 -3.36 -14.72 3.53
N SER A 2 -2.45 -15.27 4.36
CA SER A 2 -1.60 -16.42 4.01
C SER A 2 -2.34 -17.60 3.36
N ALA A 3 -3.50 -18.01 3.92
CA ALA A 3 -4.32 -19.07 3.31
C ALA A 3 -4.82 -18.72 1.90
N ILE A 4 -5.17 -17.45 1.66
CA ILE A 4 -5.62 -16.97 0.34
C ILE A 4 -4.42 -16.94 -0.62
N SER A 5 -3.27 -16.46 -0.16
CA SER A 5 -2.00 -16.45 -0.91
C SER A 5 -1.61 -17.87 -1.35
N LEU A 6 -1.72 -18.85 -0.44
CA LEU A 6 -1.48 -20.26 -0.74
C LEU A 6 -2.47 -20.79 -1.78
N LEU A 7 -3.77 -20.58 -1.60
CA LEU A 7 -4.80 -21.03 -2.55
C LEU A 7 -4.61 -20.40 -3.93
N LEU A 8 -4.27 -19.12 -3.96
CA LEU A 8 -3.97 -18.37 -5.17
C LEU A 8 -2.74 -18.95 -5.88
N SER A 9 -1.73 -19.41 -5.15
CA SER A 9 -0.53 -20.03 -5.73
C SER A 9 -0.70 -21.48 -6.20
N THR A 10 -1.69 -22.20 -5.65
CA THR A 10 -1.82 -23.66 -5.82
C THR A 10 -3.02 -24.11 -6.65
N SER A 11 -4.02 -23.23 -6.87
CA SER A 11 -5.28 -23.62 -7.53
C SER A 11 -5.77 -22.59 -8.54
N SER A 12 -5.85 -23.00 -9.82
CA SER A 12 -6.45 -22.19 -10.88
C SER A 12 -7.95 -21.97 -10.67
N SER A 13 -8.67 -22.96 -10.13
CA SER A 13 -10.08 -22.81 -9.76
C SER A 13 -10.26 -21.76 -8.67
N ALA A 14 -9.38 -21.74 -7.65
CA ALA A 14 -9.42 -20.72 -6.62
C ALA A 14 -9.14 -19.32 -7.18
N GLN A 15 -8.19 -19.18 -8.11
CA GLN A 15 -7.95 -17.92 -8.83
C GLN A 15 -9.21 -17.45 -9.57
N GLN A 16 -9.85 -18.34 -10.33
CA GLN A 16 -11.08 -18.02 -11.07
C GLN A 16 -12.21 -17.61 -10.12
N GLN A 17 -12.44 -18.35 -9.03
CA GLN A 17 -13.47 -17.99 -8.05
C GLN A 17 -13.18 -16.65 -7.38
N LEU A 18 -11.92 -16.39 -7.03
CA LEU A 18 -11.51 -15.11 -6.47
C LEU A 18 -11.80 -13.96 -7.44
N PHE A 19 -11.57 -14.17 -8.73
CA PHE A 19 -11.83 -13.16 -9.75
C PHE A 19 -13.34 -12.90 -9.93
N HIS A 20 -14.13 -13.95 -10.16
CA HIS A 20 -15.56 -13.85 -10.43
C HIS A 20 -16.35 -13.27 -9.24
N ASN A 21 -15.94 -13.61 -8.02
CA ASN A 21 -16.60 -13.13 -6.80
C ASN A 21 -16.03 -11.79 -6.28
N LYS A 22 -15.19 -11.10 -7.07
CA LYS A 22 -14.52 -9.85 -6.65
C LYS A 22 -13.81 -10.00 -5.30
N GLY A 23 -13.11 -11.12 -5.10
CA GLY A 23 -12.53 -11.50 -3.82
C GLY A 23 -11.61 -10.44 -3.22
N PHE A 24 -10.79 -9.76 -4.02
CA PHE A 24 -9.94 -8.67 -3.51
C PHE A 24 -10.72 -7.44 -3.03
N LEU A 25 -11.90 -7.15 -3.60
CA LEU A 25 -12.79 -6.12 -3.07
C LEU A 25 -13.33 -6.50 -1.70
N ILE A 26 -13.75 -7.76 -1.53
CA ILE A 26 -14.24 -8.29 -0.25
C ILE A 26 -13.11 -8.24 0.78
N ILE A 27 -11.91 -8.70 0.42
CA ILE A 27 -10.72 -8.63 1.30
C ILE A 27 -10.42 -7.19 1.70
N SER A 28 -10.46 -6.24 0.77
CA SER A 28 -10.27 -4.82 1.07
C SER A 28 -11.28 -4.31 2.10
N LYS A 29 -12.56 -4.66 1.93
CA LYS A 29 -13.63 -4.28 2.86
C LYS A 29 -13.42 -4.86 4.26
N VAL A 30 -13.02 -6.13 4.36
CA VAL A 30 -12.68 -6.77 5.63
C VAL A 30 -11.47 -6.11 6.30
N LEU A 31 -10.43 -5.76 5.54
CA LEU A 31 -9.27 -5.02 6.06
C LEU A 31 -9.65 -3.61 6.53
N LEU A 32 -10.60 -2.96 5.83
CA LEU A 32 -11.12 -1.64 6.21
C LEU A 32 -11.95 -1.70 7.51
N GLU A 33 -12.66 -2.78 7.75
CA GLU A 33 -13.43 -2.97 8.99
C GLU A 33 -12.56 -3.48 10.15
N ALA A 34 -11.45 -4.15 9.84
CA ALA A 34 -10.49 -4.57 10.84
C ALA A 34 -9.88 -3.37 11.60
N ASN A 35 -9.46 -3.62 12.84
CA ASN A 35 -8.76 -2.62 13.63
C ASN A 35 -7.39 -2.32 12.98
N ALA A 36 -7.07 -1.02 12.84
CA ALA A 36 -5.83 -0.52 12.26
C ALA A 36 -4.55 -1.18 12.80
N LYS A 37 -4.53 -1.61 14.06
CA LYS A 37 -3.40 -2.32 14.69
C LYS A 37 -3.02 -3.65 14.01
N HIS A 38 -3.89 -4.17 13.14
CA HIS A 38 -3.68 -5.39 12.36
C HIS A 38 -3.10 -5.13 10.97
N LEU A 39 -3.01 -3.86 10.53
CA LEU A 39 -2.29 -3.48 9.31
C LEU A 39 -0.79 -3.44 9.65
N ARG A 40 -0.12 -4.59 9.49
CA ARG A 40 1.28 -4.82 9.87
C ARG A 40 2.11 -5.24 8.66
N ASP A 41 3.42 -5.32 8.81
CA ASP A 41 4.34 -5.80 7.77
C ASP A 41 3.94 -7.13 7.16
N SER A 42 3.49 -8.08 7.98
CA SER A 42 3.05 -9.40 7.49
C SER A 42 1.86 -9.32 6.53
N VAL A 43 1.01 -8.29 6.64
CA VAL A 43 -0.08 -8.06 5.68
C VAL A 43 0.49 -7.58 4.35
N LEU A 44 1.44 -6.63 4.38
CA LEU A 44 2.11 -6.16 3.17
C LEU A 44 2.93 -7.26 2.49
N ASP A 45 3.63 -8.08 3.27
CA ASP A 45 4.43 -9.20 2.76
C ASP A 45 3.57 -10.17 1.94
N GLU A 46 2.41 -10.53 2.47
CA GLU A 46 1.45 -11.39 1.77
C GLU A 46 0.89 -10.72 0.50
N LEU A 47 0.54 -9.44 0.59
CA LEU A 47 0.01 -8.69 -0.56
C LEU A 47 1.06 -8.55 -1.68
N PHE A 48 2.31 -8.25 -1.33
CA PHE A 48 3.41 -8.15 -2.28
C PHE A 48 3.78 -9.52 -2.85
N GLY A 49 3.74 -10.58 -2.03
CA GLY A 49 3.91 -11.95 -2.49
C GLY A 49 2.87 -12.34 -3.53
N MET A 50 1.60 -12.07 -3.25
CA MET A 50 0.50 -12.29 -4.22
C MET A 50 0.69 -11.47 -5.49
N ALA A 51 1.08 -10.19 -5.40
CA ALA A 51 1.32 -9.35 -6.56
C ALA A 51 2.45 -9.90 -7.45
N LYS A 52 3.58 -10.29 -6.86
CA LYS A 52 4.71 -10.90 -7.58
C LYS A 52 4.32 -12.22 -8.24
N PHE A 53 3.58 -13.08 -7.53
CA PHE A 53 3.07 -14.33 -8.09
C PHE A 53 2.14 -14.08 -9.27
N LEU A 54 1.14 -13.20 -9.13
CA LEU A 54 0.18 -12.90 -10.19
C LEU A 54 0.84 -12.30 -11.43
N LEU A 55 1.90 -11.51 -11.25
CA LEU A 55 2.69 -11.00 -12.37
C LEU A 55 3.41 -12.12 -13.14
N SER A 56 3.88 -13.15 -12.44
CA SER A 56 4.55 -14.30 -13.07
C SER A 56 3.59 -15.25 -13.79
N CYS A 57 2.28 -15.12 -13.57
CA CYS A 57 1.25 -15.97 -14.17
C CYS A 57 0.73 -15.37 -15.48
N PRO A 58 0.71 -16.12 -16.61
CA PRO A 58 0.20 -15.63 -17.89
C PRO A 58 -1.24 -15.08 -17.84
N ALA A 59 -2.09 -15.68 -16.99
CA ALA A 59 -3.49 -15.28 -16.80
C ALA A 59 -3.74 -14.49 -15.50
N GLY A 60 -2.69 -14.07 -14.78
CA GLY A 60 -2.80 -13.42 -13.48
C GLY A 60 -3.18 -11.93 -13.54
N PHE A 61 -3.06 -11.31 -14.72
CA PHE A 61 -3.22 -9.87 -14.89
C PHE A 61 -4.59 -9.29 -14.42
N PRO A 62 -5.75 -9.93 -14.70
CA PRO A 62 -7.04 -9.41 -14.22
C PRO A 62 -7.15 -9.39 -12.69
N LEU A 63 -6.63 -10.42 -12.03
CA LEU A 63 -6.58 -10.50 -10.56
C LEU A 63 -5.57 -9.50 -9.99
N LEU A 64 -4.41 -9.35 -10.64
CA LEU A 64 -3.41 -8.36 -10.27
C LEU A 64 -4.03 -6.97 -10.28
N LYS A 65 -4.79 -6.63 -11.33
CA LYS A 65 -5.51 -5.36 -11.42
C LYS A 65 -6.49 -5.18 -10.24
N GLN A 66 -7.28 -6.19 -9.89
CA GLN A 66 -8.18 -6.11 -8.74
C GLN A 66 -7.45 -5.93 -7.41
N LEU A 67 -6.32 -6.63 -7.20
CA LEU A 67 -5.48 -6.47 -6.01
C LEU A 67 -4.98 -5.02 -5.88
N PHE A 68 -4.48 -4.45 -6.97
CA PHE A 68 -4.02 -3.07 -6.98
C PHE A 68 -5.16 -2.08 -6.75
N ASP A 69 -6.22 -2.15 -7.54
CA ASP A 69 -7.31 -1.17 -7.48
C ASP A 69 -8.04 -1.18 -6.14
N HIS A 70 -8.30 -2.36 -5.58
CA HIS A 70 -9.12 -2.46 -4.38
C HIS A 70 -8.30 -2.40 -3.10
N ILE A 71 -7.03 -2.82 -3.11
CA ILE A 71 -6.20 -2.90 -1.90
C ILE A 71 -5.03 -1.93 -2.00
N LEU A 72 -4.06 -2.15 -2.88
CA LEU A 72 -2.79 -1.41 -2.81
C LEU A 72 -2.93 0.10 -3.10
N PHE A 73 -3.86 0.47 -3.97
CA PHE A 73 -4.17 1.86 -4.32
C PHE A 73 -5.33 2.45 -3.53
N ASN A 74 -5.82 1.79 -2.48
CA ASN A 74 -6.95 2.28 -1.71
C ASN A 74 -6.46 3.21 -0.58
N PRO A 75 -6.52 4.56 -0.75
CA PRO A 75 -6.03 5.48 0.27
C PRO A 75 -6.86 5.42 1.57
N GLN A 76 -8.15 5.10 1.48
CA GLN A 76 -9.04 4.99 2.65
C GLN A 76 -8.64 3.84 3.57
N LEU A 77 -8.10 2.76 2.99
CA LEU A 77 -7.54 1.65 3.75
C LEU A 77 -6.24 2.07 4.44
N TRP A 78 -5.28 2.60 3.67
CA TRP A 78 -3.91 2.77 4.14
C TRP A 78 -3.68 3.97 5.03
N ILE A 79 -4.50 5.01 4.96
CA ILE A 79 -4.41 6.16 5.88
C ILE A 79 -4.62 5.77 7.35
N ARG A 80 -5.28 4.63 7.60
CA ARG A 80 -5.52 4.10 8.94
C ARG A 80 -4.32 3.33 9.49
N ALA A 81 -3.36 2.93 8.64
CA ALA A 81 -2.20 2.16 9.05
C ALA A 81 -1.15 3.03 9.75
N PRO A 82 -0.25 2.45 10.56
CA PRO A 82 0.92 3.16 11.10
C PRO A 82 1.78 3.78 9.98
N SER A 83 2.48 4.87 10.29
CA SER A 83 3.32 5.62 9.34
C SER A 83 4.36 4.74 8.64
N GLU A 84 4.97 3.82 9.38
CA GLU A 84 6.02 2.92 8.88
C GLU A 84 5.48 1.99 7.80
N ILE A 85 4.24 1.52 7.98
CA ILE A 85 3.54 0.63 7.03
C ILE A 85 3.16 1.40 5.77
N GLN A 86 2.69 2.64 5.92
CA GLN A 86 2.37 3.52 4.78
C GLN A 86 3.62 3.81 3.94
N ILE A 87 4.72 4.20 4.59
CA ILE A 87 6.00 4.48 3.91
C ILE A 87 6.45 3.24 3.14
N ARG A 88 6.41 2.06 3.77
CA ARG A 88 6.81 0.81 3.14
C ARG A 88 5.94 0.45 1.92
N LEU A 89 4.63 0.65 2.02
CA LEU A 89 3.73 0.49 0.89
C LEU A 89 4.11 1.42 -0.27
N TYR A 90 4.27 2.71 0.00
CA TYR A 90 4.55 3.68 -1.06
C TYR A 90 5.94 3.49 -1.67
N GLN A 91 6.93 3.06 -0.88
CA GLN A 91 8.25 2.65 -1.40
C GLN A 91 8.13 1.47 -2.35
N TYR A 92 7.37 0.43 -2.01
CA TYR A 92 7.11 -0.69 -2.92
C TYR A 92 6.45 -0.23 -4.23
N LEU A 93 5.44 0.64 -4.13
CA LEU A 93 4.75 1.15 -5.32
C LEU A 93 5.67 1.96 -6.25
N VAL A 94 6.62 2.72 -5.69
CA VAL A 94 7.58 3.50 -6.49
C VAL A 94 8.68 2.60 -7.05
N ASN A 95 9.27 1.73 -6.22
CA ASN A 95 10.50 1.02 -6.56
C ASN A 95 10.26 -0.27 -7.35
N ASP A 96 9.29 -1.09 -6.94
CA ASP A 96 9.05 -2.41 -7.52
C ASP A 96 7.96 -2.37 -8.61
N PHE A 97 6.98 -1.50 -8.43
CA PHE A 97 5.82 -1.46 -9.31
C PHE A 97 6.02 -0.50 -10.50
N LEU A 98 6.33 0.79 -10.28
CA LEU A 98 6.49 1.74 -11.38
C LEU A 98 7.73 1.48 -12.26
N SER A 99 8.73 0.78 -11.75
CA SER A 99 9.96 0.47 -12.48
C SER A 99 9.78 -0.60 -13.56
N ASN A 100 8.67 -1.35 -13.54
CA ASN A 100 8.44 -2.47 -14.45
C ASN A 100 7.29 -2.17 -15.43
N THR A 101 7.61 -2.22 -16.73
CA THR A 101 6.73 -1.83 -17.83
C THR A 101 5.43 -2.63 -17.91
N ASN A 102 5.43 -3.87 -17.42
CA ASN A 102 4.24 -4.72 -17.38
C ASN A 102 3.25 -4.24 -16.31
N PHE A 103 3.73 -3.63 -15.23
CA PHE A 103 2.87 -3.01 -14.22
C PHE A 103 2.27 -1.67 -14.71
N LEU A 104 2.98 -0.91 -15.55
CA LEU A 104 2.43 0.32 -16.14
C LEU A 104 1.16 0.07 -16.96
N ALA A 105 1.00 -1.12 -17.55
CA ALA A 105 -0.22 -1.52 -18.24
C ALA A 105 -1.44 -1.59 -17.29
N VAL A 106 -1.24 -1.92 -16.00
CA VAL A 106 -2.28 -1.92 -14.96
C VAL A 106 -2.74 -0.48 -14.65
N VAL A 107 -1.80 0.48 -14.68
CA VAL A 107 -1.98 1.86 -14.23
C VAL A 107 -2.68 2.76 -15.25
N ARG A 108 -2.40 2.57 -16.55
CA ARG A 108 -2.71 3.55 -17.61
C ARG A 108 -4.16 4.03 -17.70
N ARG A 109 -5.11 3.37 -17.03
CA ARG A 109 -6.54 3.76 -16.99
C ARG A 109 -7.20 3.52 -15.62
N SER A 110 -6.45 3.57 -14.52
CA SER A 110 -7.05 3.36 -13.19
C SER A 110 -7.31 4.68 -12.47
N SER A 111 -8.60 4.99 -12.22
CA SER A 111 -9.01 6.18 -11.46
C SER A 111 -8.50 6.15 -10.02
N THR A 112 -8.29 4.95 -9.47
CA THR A 112 -7.76 4.76 -8.11
C THR A 112 -6.34 5.29 -7.95
N VAL A 113 -5.55 5.33 -9.04
CA VAL A 113 -4.22 5.96 -9.03
C VAL A 113 -4.35 7.48 -8.83
N VAL A 114 -5.32 8.10 -9.49
CA VAL A 114 -5.59 9.54 -9.33
C VAL A 114 -6.10 9.83 -7.93
N GLU A 115 -7.00 8.99 -7.39
CA GLU A 115 -7.47 9.08 -6.01
C GLU A 115 -6.31 8.94 -5.01
N LEU A 116 -5.40 7.99 -5.23
CA LEU A 116 -4.22 7.80 -4.42
C LEU A 116 -3.31 9.02 -4.45
N LEU A 117 -2.99 9.55 -5.64
CA LEU A 117 -2.15 10.74 -5.78
C LEU A 117 -2.78 11.96 -5.09
N ASN A 118 -4.10 12.13 -5.22
CA ASN A 118 -4.82 13.19 -4.52
C ASN A 118 -4.78 13.01 -3.01
N ALA A 119 -4.96 11.79 -2.51
CA ALA A 119 -4.83 11.49 -1.09
C ALA A 119 -3.40 11.76 -0.59
N ILE A 120 -2.38 11.37 -1.34
CA ILE A 120 -0.99 11.64 -0.98
C ILE A 120 -0.75 13.15 -0.87
N LYS A 121 -1.21 13.92 -1.88
CA LYS A 121 -1.16 15.38 -1.86
C LYS A 121 -1.95 15.97 -0.68
N TYR A 122 -3.14 15.46 -0.38
CA TYR A 122 -3.98 16.05 0.66
C TYR A 122 -3.44 15.78 2.07
N TYR A 123 -2.96 14.56 2.33
CA TYR A 123 -2.57 14.12 3.68
C TYR A 123 -1.08 14.27 3.99
N TYR A 124 -0.20 14.29 2.99
CA TYR A 124 1.26 14.29 3.18
C TYR A 124 1.99 15.42 2.45
N TRP A 125 1.28 16.45 1.98
CA TRP A 125 1.95 17.59 1.34
C TRP A 125 2.97 18.23 2.28
N VAL A 126 4.22 18.27 1.81
CA VAL A 126 5.33 18.88 2.51
C VAL A 126 5.07 20.39 2.62
N VAL A 127 4.85 20.86 3.85
CA VAL A 127 4.90 22.29 4.14
C VAL A 127 6.32 22.77 3.83
N LEU A 128 6.47 23.92 3.15
CA LEU A 128 7.79 24.53 2.95
C LEU A 128 8.54 24.60 4.29
N PRO A 129 9.87 24.34 4.31
CA PRO A 129 10.66 24.51 5.53
C PRO A 129 10.38 25.91 6.08
N ARG A 130 9.94 25.99 7.33
CA ARG A 130 9.68 27.27 8.00
C ARG A 130 10.98 28.08 7.99
N ALA A 131 10.87 29.39 7.78
CA ALA A 131 12.02 30.27 7.85
C ALA A 131 12.73 30.09 9.21
N PRO A 132 14.08 30.09 9.25
CA PRO A 132 14.88 29.86 10.46
C PRO A 132 14.48 30.71 11.68
N SER A 133 13.79 31.83 11.47
CA SER A 133 13.36 32.78 12.49
C SER A 133 12.09 32.38 13.26
N THR A 134 11.41 31.29 12.92
CA THR A 134 10.17 30.85 13.61
C THR A 134 10.33 29.57 14.45
N TYR A 135 11.56 29.09 14.65
CA TYR A 135 11.82 28.02 15.60
C TYR A 135 11.73 28.59 17.02
N THR A 136 10.64 28.28 17.74
CA THR A 136 10.67 28.32 19.20
C THR A 136 11.48 27.11 19.67
N VAL A 137 12.71 27.36 20.09
CA VAL A 137 13.56 26.35 20.73
C VAL A 137 12.84 25.92 22.00
N LYS A 138 12.19 24.74 21.98
CA LYS A 138 11.82 24.09 23.22
C LYS A 138 13.14 23.67 23.87
N HIS A 139 13.54 24.39 24.91
CA HIS A 139 14.63 23.98 25.79
C HIS A 139 14.28 22.59 26.35
N LEU A 140 14.87 21.56 25.74
CA LEU A 140 14.88 20.22 26.28
C LEU A 140 16.11 20.14 27.18
N GLU A 141 15.89 20.35 28.47
CA GLU A 141 16.82 19.82 29.46
C GLU A 141 16.91 18.29 29.28
N ASN A 142 18.14 17.83 29.09
CA ASN A 142 18.66 16.47 29.31
C ASN A 142 18.37 15.34 28.28
N ARG A 143 19.40 15.13 27.42
CA ARG A 143 20.01 13.82 27.00
C ARG A 143 19.31 12.92 25.95
N PRO A 144 20.05 11.95 25.34
CA PRO A 144 21.20 12.06 24.44
C PRO A 144 20.90 11.50 23.03
N GLU A 145 21.89 11.61 22.17
CA GLU A 145 21.87 11.54 20.71
C GLU A 145 21.35 10.26 20.04
N ARG A 146 20.82 10.49 18.83
CA ARG A 146 20.50 9.56 17.73
C ARG A 146 19.11 8.97 17.71
N LEU A 147 18.15 9.78 17.23
CA LEU A 147 17.14 9.30 16.30
C LEU A 147 16.89 10.40 15.26
N ILE A 148 17.07 10.03 13.99
CA ILE A 148 16.80 10.85 12.81
C ILE A 148 15.33 11.26 12.87
N ALA A 149 15.10 12.56 12.99
CA ALA A 149 13.78 13.14 13.08
C ALA A 149 13.05 13.05 11.74
N PHE A 150 12.04 12.17 11.65
CA PHE A 150 10.89 12.38 10.78
C PHE A 150 9.63 12.36 11.66
N VAL A 151 9.14 13.55 11.98
CA VAL A 151 7.81 13.83 12.51
C VAL A 151 7.37 15.08 11.73
N ARG A 152 6.26 15.05 11.00
CA ARG A 152 4.90 15.03 11.56
C ARG A 152 3.88 14.54 10.56
#